data_AF-A0A1Q3CK02-F1
#
_entry.id   AF-A0A1Q3CK02-F1
#
_cell.length_a   1.000
_cell.length_b   1.000
_cell.length_c   1.000
_cell.angle_alpha   90.00
_cell.angle_beta   90.00
_cell.angle_gamma   90.00
#
_symmetry.space_group_name_H-M   'P 1'
#
loop_
_entity.id
_entity.type
_entity.pdbx_description
1 polymer ?
#
loop_
_entity_poly.entity_id
_entity_poly.type
_entity_poly.pdbx_seq_one_letter_code
_entity_poly.pdbx_strand_id
1 'polypeptide(L)'
;MTKEIEILKNENSYHKNEIDILNVSLKLSYDFEEENKKLKLEVDALKKSFSTFSNSSVKLDNLLGLQRCVFDKAGLGYEEMKNVKHFKNFFVKKNEPQICCSYCGRIGHISTSCILRNNLCFGKTRKIWVPKGTLVTNLQGPKFKWVPKA
;
A
#
# COMPACT_ATOMS: atom_id res chain seq x y z
N MET A 1 20.61 79.64 30.42
CA MET A 1 21.42 79.25 29.24
C MET A 1 22.20 77.95 29.42
N THR A 2 23.25 77.83 30.25
CA THR A 2 24.04 76.57 30.34
C THR A 2 23.27 75.39 30.96
N LYS A 3 22.48 75.62 32.01
CA LYS A 3 21.63 74.57 32.63
C LYS A 3 20.53 74.04 31.69
N GLU A 4 19.90 74.91 30.90
CA GLU A 4 18.87 74.50 29.92
C GLU A 4 19.47 73.64 28.81
N ILE A 5 20.68 73.98 28.33
CA ILE A 5 21.37 73.19 27.31
C ILE A 5 21.70 71.78 27.81
N GLU A 6 22.05 71.62 29.08
CA GLU A 6 22.35 70.32 29.69
C GLU A 6 21.10 69.45 29.83
N ILE A 7 19.97 70.05 30.26
CA ILE A 7 18.66 69.37 30.31
C ILE A 7 18.26 68.89 28.91
N LEU A 8 18.33 69.76 27.91
CA LEU A 8 17.98 69.42 26.52
C LEU A 8 18.87 68.32 25.93
N LYS A 9 20.16 68.26 26.31
CA LYS A 9 21.05 67.17 25.90
C LYS A 9 20.64 65.84 26.52
N ASN A 10 20.26 65.83 27.79
CA ASN A 10 19.80 64.63 28.47
C ASN A 10 18.47 64.12 27.88
N GLU A 11 17.53 65.03 27.61
CA GLU A 11 16.26 64.69 26.93
C GLU A 11 16.49 64.12 25.53
N ASN A 12 17.37 64.74 24.72
CA ASN A 12 17.73 64.21 23.41
C ASN A 12 18.38 62.82 23.49
N SER A 13 19.21 62.56 24.51
CA SER A 13 19.81 61.24 24.71
C SER A 13 18.74 60.19 25.07
N TYR A 14 17.76 60.58 25.88
CA TYR A 14 16.66 59.72 26.29
C TYR A 14 15.76 59.37 25.09
N HIS A 15 15.34 60.38 24.31
CA HIS A 15 14.51 60.17 23.12
C HIS A 15 15.22 59.33 22.06
N LYS A 16 16.54 59.48 21.91
CA LYS A 16 17.32 58.62 21.01
C LYS A 16 17.25 57.15 21.42
N ASN A 17 17.38 56.86 22.72
CA ASN A 17 17.25 55.50 23.24
C ASN A 17 15.83 54.94 23.05
N GLU A 18 14.79 55.75 23.27
CA GLU A 18 13.40 55.34 23.01
C GLU A 18 13.17 54.99 21.54
N ILE A 19 13.70 55.79 20.61
CA ILE A 19 13.61 55.52 19.17
C ILE A 19 14.28 54.18 18.82
N ASP A 20 15.47 53.90 19.38
CA ASP A 20 16.17 52.64 19.15
C ASP A 20 15.36 51.44 19.68
N ILE A 21 14.77 51.56 20.87
CA ILE A 21 13.89 50.52 21.45
C ILE A 21 12.66 50.29 20.57
N LEU A 22 12.00 51.35 20.12
CA LEU A 22 10.82 51.27 19.25
C LEU A 22 11.16 50.60 17.91
N ASN A 23 12.31 50.92 17.32
CA ASN A 23 12.76 50.29 16.07
C ASN A 23 12.99 48.79 16.23
N VAL A 24 13.60 48.34 17.34
CA VAL A 24 13.77 46.92 17.63
C VAL A 24 12.42 46.24 17.81
N SER A 25 11.50 46.88 18.55
CA SER A 25 10.16 46.35 18.81
C SER A 25 9.33 46.23 17.53
N LEU A 26 9.42 47.22 16.63
CA LEU A 26 8.77 47.21 15.33
C LEU A 26 9.28 46.05 14.45
N LYS A 27 10.60 45.84 14.42
CA LYS A 27 11.21 44.74 13.67
C LYS A 27 10.72 43.38 14.18
N LEU A 28 10.75 43.20 15.50
CA LEU A 28 10.27 41.97 16.13
C LEU A 28 8.78 41.72 15.84
N SER A 29 7.96 42.77 15.85
CA SER A 29 6.53 42.67 15.50
C SER A 29 6.31 42.23 14.06
N TYR A 30 7.12 42.73 13.12
CA TYR A 30 7.04 42.31 11.72
C TYR A 30 7.41 40.84 11.54
N ASP A 31 8.52 40.41 12.15
CA ASP A 31 8.99 39.02 12.09
C ASP A 31 7.92 38.05 12.64
N PHE A 32 7.28 38.41 13.77
CA PHE A 32 6.17 37.63 14.34
C PHE A 32 4.93 37.60 13.46
N GLU A 33 4.61 38.68 12.74
CA GLU A 33 3.46 38.71 11.84
C GLU A 33 3.69 37.78 10.63
N GLU A 34 4.91 37.76 10.10
CA GLU A 34 5.30 36.88 8.99
C GLU A 34 5.26 35.40 9.39
N GLU A 35 5.82 35.05 10.55
CA GLU A 35 5.77 33.68 11.09
C GLU A 35 4.32 33.21 11.31
N ASN A 36 3.47 34.07 11.88
CA ASN A 36 2.05 33.75 12.08
C ASN A 36 1.30 33.49 10.77
N LYS A 37 1.61 34.23 9.70
CA LYS A 37 1.02 33.99 8.36
C LYS A 37 1.45 32.62 7.83
N LYS A 38 2.73 32.26 7.97
CA LYS A 38 3.24 30.94 7.56
C LYS A 38 2.58 29.81 8.34
N LEU A 39 2.50 29.93 9.67
CA LEU A 39 1.87 28.93 10.53
C LEU A 39 0.39 28.71 10.19
N LYS A 40 -0.36 29.77 9.87
CA LYS A 40 -1.76 29.64 9.43
C LYS A 40 -1.89 28.81 8.15
N LEU A 41 -1.01 29.02 7.17
CA LEU A 41 -1.00 28.25 5.93
C LEU A 41 -0.67 26.76 6.18
N GLU A 42 0.30 26.48 7.05
CA GLU A 42 0.65 25.11 7.42
C GLU A 42 -0.51 24.41 8.14
N VAL A 43 -1.19 25.10 9.05
CA VAL A 43 -2.37 24.56 9.75
C VAL A 43 -3.49 24.23 8.78
N ASP A 44 -3.77 25.09 7.79
CA ASP A 44 -4.80 24.82 6.79
C ASP A 44 -4.44 23.62 5.90
N ALA A 45 -3.17 23.50 5.50
CA ALA A 45 -2.68 22.35 4.73
C ALA A 45 -2.77 21.04 5.53
N LEU A 46 -2.39 21.08 6.82
CA LEU A 46 -2.51 19.95 7.74
C LEU A 46 -3.96 19.53 7.94
N LYS A 47 -4.87 20.49 8.15
CA LYS A 47 -6.30 20.24 8.33
C LYS A 47 -6.91 19.56 7.11
N LYS A 48 -6.55 19.98 5.89
CA LYS A 48 -6.98 19.33 4.64
C LYS A 48 -6.48 17.89 4.54
N SER A 49 -5.21 17.66 4.87
CA SER A 49 -4.59 16.33 4.87
C SER A 49 -5.27 15.42 5.90
N PHE A 50 -5.52 15.92 7.11
CA PHE A 50 -6.19 15.20 8.19
C PHE A 50 -7.63 14.85 7.84
N SER A 51 -8.39 15.76 7.22
CA SER A 51 -9.73 15.48 6.73
C SER A 51 -9.74 14.33 5.72
N THR A 52 -8.80 14.34 4.77
CA THR A 52 -8.68 13.28 3.76
C THR A 52 -8.34 11.94 4.40
N PHE A 53 -7.37 11.94 5.33
CA PHE A 53 -6.98 10.76 6.10
C PHE A 53 -8.15 10.19 6.90
N SER A 54 -8.86 11.03 7.66
CA SER A 54 -10.03 10.64 8.45
C SER A 54 -11.12 10.02 7.58
N ASN A 55 -11.44 10.63 6.43
CA ASN A 55 -12.40 10.09 5.47
C ASN A 55 -11.97 8.72 4.92
N SER A 56 -10.68 8.54 4.66
CA SER A 56 -10.15 7.25 4.21
C SER A 56 -10.19 6.18 5.29
N SER A 57 -9.92 6.55 6.55
CA SER A 57 -10.00 5.64 7.71
C SER A 57 -11.42 5.11 7.89
N VAL A 58 -12.43 5.99 7.87
CA VAL A 58 -13.84 5.57 8.00
C VAL A 58 -14.24 4.62 6.88
N LYS A 59 -13.79 4.85 5.64
CA LYS A 59 -14.04 3.93 4.52
C LYS A 59 -13.38 2.57 4.74
N LEU A 60 -12.14 2.56 5.24
CA LEU A 60 -11.43 1.32 5.55
C LEU A 60 -12.11 0.55 6.68
N ASP A 61 -12.51 1.23 7.76
CA ASP A 61 -13.21 0.64 8.89
C ASP A 61 -14.56 0.03 8.47
N ASN A 62 -15.31 0.71 7.60
CA ASN A 62 -16.54 0.17 7.03
C ASN A 62 -16.28 -1.08 6.19
N LEU A 63 -15.23 -1.08 5.36
CA LEU A 63 -14.85 -2.23 4.53
C LEU A 63 -14.44 -3.44 5.39
N LEU A 64 -13.60 -3.21 6.41
CA LEU A 64 -13.14 -4.25 7.33
C LEU A 64 -14.26 -4.73 8.24
N GLY A 65 -15.14 -3.82 8.70
CA GLY A 65 -16.31 -4.14 9.52
C GLY A 65 -17.28 -5.08 8.80
N LEU A 66 -17.52 -4.87 7.50
CA LEU A 66 -18.30 -5.79 6.66
C LEU A 66 -17.64 -7.17 6.50
N GLN A 67 -16.31 -7.25 6.66
CA GLN A 67 -15.53 -8.47 6.51
C GLN A 67 -15.11 -9.12 7.84
N ARG A 68 -15.49 -8.56 9.00
CA ARG A 68 -15.22 -9.13 10.33
C ARG A 68 -16.07 -10.38 10.58
N CYS A 69 -15.82 -11.39 9.76
CA CYS A 69 -16.31 -12.74 9.91
C CYS A 69 -15.13 -13.63 10.29
N VAL A 70 -14.90 -13.73 11.60
CA VAL A 70 -13.80 -14.44 12.26
C VAL A 70 -14.10 -15.94 12.30
N PHE A 71 -14.41 -16.49 11.14
CA PHE A 71 -15.26 -17.66 11.05
C PHE A 71 -14.50 -18.92 10.70
N ASP A 72 -13.51 -18.79 9.83
CA ASP A 72 -12.58 -19.88 9.55
C ASP A 72 -11.27 -19.61 10.31
N LYS A 73 -11.24 -20.03 11.59
CA LYS A 73 -10.01 -20.12 12.38
C LYS A 73 -9.34 -21.50 12.24
N ALA A 74 -9.86 -22.38 11.39
CA ALA A 74 -9.32 -23.74 11.26
C ALA A 74 -7.87 -23.72 10.75
N GLY A 75 -7.53 -22.74 9.89
CA GLY A 75 -6.14 -22.48 9.47
C GLY A 75 -5.18 -22.01 10.57
N LEU A 76 -5.69 -21.68 11.77
CA LEU A 76 -4.90 -21.31 12.95
C LEU A 76 -4.96 -22.40 14.06
N GLY A 77 -5.48 -23.59 13.75
CA GLY A 77 -5.53 -24.73 14.68
C GLY A 77 -6.75 -24.77 15.62
N TYR A 78 -7.76 -23.92 15.40
CA TYR A 78 -9.04 -24.01 16.11
C TYR A 78 -9.99 -24.99 15.42
N GLU A 79 -10.94 -25.58 16.16
CA GLU A 79 -11.97 -26.42 15.57
C GLU A 79 -12.89 -25.62 14.63
N GLU A 80 -13.25 -26.26 13.51
CA GLU A 80 -14.07 -25.65 12.47
C GLU A 80 -15.51 -25.45 12.97
N MET A 81 -15.98 -24.21 12.96
CA MET A 81 -17.32 -23.88 13.44
C MET A 81 -18.36 -24.25 12.38
N LYS A 82 -19.24 -25.20 12.70
CA LYS A 82 -20.19 -25.81 11.73
C LYS A 82 -21.28 -24.87 11.20
N ASN A 83 -21.65 -23.81 11.92
CA ASN A 83 -22.85 -22.99 11.64
C ASN A 83 -22.53 -21.56 11.20
N VAL A 84 -21.52 -21.41 10.36
CA VAL A 84 -20.96 -20.09 10.15
C VAL A 84 -21.16 -19.61 8.72
N LYS A 85 -21.76 -18.42 8.59
CA LYS A 85 -22.01 -17.78 7.29
C LYS A 85 -20.69 -17.31 6.70
N HIS A 86 -20.20 -18.03 5.70
CA HIS A 86 -19.00 -17.67 4.96
C HIS A 86 -19.34 -16.56 3.96
N PHE A 87 -18.89 -15.34 4.23
CA PHE A 87 -18.98 -14.23 3.29
C PHE A 87 -17.85 -14.33 2.27
N LYS A 88 -18.07 -13.90 1.01
CA LYS A 88 -17.01 -13.87 -0.01
C LYS A 88 -15.92 -12.90 0.43
N ASN A 89 -14.69 -13.40 0.63
CA ASN A 89 -13.51 -12.56 0.79
C ASN A 89 -13.22 -11.80 -0.52
N PHE A 90 -13.26 -10.47 -0.48
CA PHE A 90 -12.93 -9.62 -1.63
C PHE A 90 -11.42 -9.56 -1.92
N PHE A 91 -10.59 -9.79 -0.90
CA PHE A 91 -9.12 -9.67 -0.98
C PHE A 91 -8.42 -10.95 -1.46
N VAL A 92 -9.08 -12.10 -1.36
CA VAL A 92 -8.53 -13.38 -1.81
C VAL A 92 -9.25 -13.78 -3.09
N LYS A 93 -8.51 -13.88 -4.20
CA LYS A 93 -9.06 -14.47 -5.42
C LYS A 93 -9.57 -15.87 -5.10
N LYS A 94 -10.81 -16.16 -5.46
CA LYS A 94 -11.34 -17.51 -5.36
C LYS A 94 -10.45 -18.45 -6.16
N ASN A 95 -9.79 -19.39 -5.50
CA ASN A 95 -9.27 -20.58 -6.17
C ASN A 95 -10.49 -21.39 -6.56
N GLU A 96 -10.98 -21.21 -7.79
CA GLU A 96 -11.93 -22.15 -8.35
C GLU A 96 -11.25 -23.53 -8.38
N PRO A 97 -11.88 -24.58 -7.85
CA PRO A 97 -11.33 -25.91 -7.95
C PRO A 97 -11.22 -26.27 -9.43
N GLN A 98 -10.03 -26.12 -10.00
CA GLN A 98 -9.73 -26.63 -11.34
C GLN A 98 -9.77 -28.15 -11.25
N ILE A 99 -10.87 -28.73 -11.73
CA ILE A 99 -11.01 -30.17 -11.89
C ILE A 99 -9.93 -30.62 -12.88
N CYS A 100 -8.80 -31.08 -12.37
CA CYS A 100 -7.68 -31.56 -13.17
C CYS A 100 -7.71 -33.08 -13.20
N CYS A 101 -7.61 -33.65 -14.40
CA CYS A 101 -7.57 -35.09 -14.58
C CYS A 101 -6.23 -35.63 -14.05
N SER A 102 -6.25 -36.53 -13.06
CA SER A 102 -5.02 -37.15 -12.54
C SER A 102 -4.31 -38.06 -13.55
N TYR A 103 -5.00 -38.51 -14.60
CA TYR A 103 -4.39 -39.32 -15.68
C TYR A 103 -3.67 -38.45 -16.73
N CYS A 104 -4.34 -37.45 -17.30
CA CYS A 104 -3.78 -36.68 -18.41
C CYS A 104 -3.24 -35.30 -18.02
N GLY A 105 -3.54 -34.81 -16.82
CA GLY A 105 -3.12 -33.49 -16.32
C GLY A 105 -3.84 -32.31 -16.98
N ARG A 106 -4.90 -32.55 -17.76
CA ARG A 106 -5.73 -31.49 -18.37
C ARG A 106 -6.87 -31.11 -17.44
N ILE A 107 -7.23 -29.83 -17.46
CA ILE A 107 -8.33 -29.26 -16.69
C ILE A 107 -9.66 -29.56 -17.40
N GLY A 108 -10.75 -29.67 -16.63
CA GLY A 108 -12.13 -29.79 -17.11
C GLY A 108 -12.76 -31.18 -16.99
N HIS A 109 -12.03 -32.19 -16.50
CA HIS A 109 -12.57 -33.55 -16.33
C HIS A 109 -11.80 -34.37 -15.28
N ILE A 110 -12.42 -35.43 -14.78
CA ILE A 110 -11.83 -36.39 -13.84
C ILE A 110 -11.27 -37.61 -14.58
N SER A 111 -10.42 -38.41 -13.93
CA SER A 111 -9.74 -39.54 -14.56
C SER A 111 -10.69 -40.61 -15.12
N THR A 112 -11.88 -40.78 -14.55
CA THR A 112 -12.90 -41.73 -15.02
C THR A 112 -13.51 -41.33 -16.36
N SER A 113 -13.65 -40.03 -16.63
CA SER A 113 -14.15 -39.48 -17.89
C SER A 113 -13.03 -39.11 -18.87
N CYS A 114 -11.80 -39.51 -18.58
CA CYS A 114 -10.66 -39.19 -19.43
C CYS A 114 -10.67 -40.02 -20.72
N ILE A 115 -10.79 -39.34 -21.86
CA ILE A 115 -10.79 -39.94 -23.20
C ILE A 115 -9.50 -40.73 -23.44
N LEU A 116 -8.36 -40.23 -22.96
CA LEU A 116 -7.05 -40.88 -23.08
C LEU A 116 -6.94 -42.16 -22.24
N ARG A 117 -7.73 -42.27 -21.15
CA ARG A 117 -7.80 -43.49 -20.33
C ARG A 117 -8.75 -44.53 -20.94
N ASN A 118 -9.89 -44.08 -21.46
CA ASN A 118 -10.97 -44.96 -21.92
C ASN A 118 -10.80 -45.43 -23.37
N ASN A 119 -9.95 -44.78 -24.18
CA ASN A 119 -9.67 -45.19 -25.55
C ASN A 119 -8.22 -45.65 -25.72
N LEU A 120 -8.02 -46.96 -25.94
CA LEU A 120 -6.71 -47.59 -26.18
C LEU A 120 -6.00 -47.06 -27.45
N CYS A 121 -6.76 -46.51 -28.41
CA CYS A 121 -6.24 -46.04 -29.70
C CYS A 121 -5.50 -44.69 -29.62
N PHE A 122 -5.71 -43.89 -28.57
CA PHE A 122 -4.90 -42.68 -28.31
C PHE A 122 -3.66 -43.00 -27.47
N GLY A 123 -3.06 -44.15 -27.78
CA GLY A 123 -1.98 -44.77 -27.06
C GLY A 123 -0.91 -43.77 -26.68
N LYS A 124 -0.75 -43.59 -25.36
CA LYS A 124 0.43 -43.07 -24.67
C LYS A 124 1.19 -42.06 -25.53
N THR A 125 0.72 -40.81 -25.59
CA THR A 125 1.56 -39.70 -26.04
C THR A 125 2.84 -39.75 -25.21
N ARG A 126 3.93 -40.24 -25.82
CA ARG A 126 5.22 -40.39 -25.16
C ARG A 126 5.65 -38.99 -24.74
N LYS A 127 5.59 -38.71 -23.44
CA LYS A 127 6.11 -37.46 -22.87
C LYS A 127 7.63 -37.54 -22.98
N ILE A 128 8.16 -37.00 -24.07
CA ILE A 128 9.59 -36.81 -24.25
C ILE A 128 9.93 -35.54 -23.50
N TRP A 129 10.89 -35.65 -22.60
CA TRP A 129 11.54 -34.52 -21.96
C TRP A 129 12.17 -33.66 -23.07
N VAL A 130 11.83 -32.37 -23.11
CA VAL A 130 12.46 -31.39 -24.02
C VAL A 130 13.03 -30.22 -23.21
N PRO A 131 14.13 -29.59 -23.67
CA PRO A 131 14.63 -28.38 -23.03
C PRO A 131 13.58 -27.27 -23.07
N LYS A 132 13.41 -26.57 -21.96
CA LYS A 132 12.43 -25.49 -21.84
C LYS A 132 12.81 -24.32 -22.76
N GLY A 133 12.12 -24.15 -23.89
CA GLY A 133 12.15 -22.91 -24.68
C GLY A 133 12.42 -22.97 -26.20
N THR A 134 12.46 -24.11 -26.90
CA THR A 134 12.80 -24.09 -28.35
C THR A 134 12.00 -25.05 -29.24
N LEU A 135 11.42 -24.50 -30.31
CA LEU A 135 11.31 -25.20 -31.60
C LEU A 135 12.73 -25.29 -32.20
N VAL A 136 13.01 -26.38 -32.91
CA VAL A 136 14.16 -26.62 -33.81
C VAL A 136 15.29 -27.52 -33.29
N THR A 137 15.73 -28.31 -34.27
CA THR A 137 16.66 -29.42 -34.40
C THR A 137 18.11 -29.11 -34.00
N ASN A 138 18.72 -30.09 -33.32
CA ASN A 138 20.16 -30.28 -33.06
C ASN A 138 20.84 -29.34 -32.05
N LEU A 139 20.88 -29.73 -30.76
CA LEU A 139 21.88 -29.22 -29.81
C LEU A 139 22.46 -30.35 -28.93
N GLN A 140 23.79 -30.46 -28.91
CA GLN A 140 24.59 -31.26 -27.97
C GLN A 140 25.02 -30.39 -26.77
N GLY A 141 24.83 -30.87 -25.54
CA GLY A 141 25.44 -30.27 -24.33
C GLY A 141 24.74 -30.66 -23.00
N PRO A 142 25.45 -30.70 -21.85
CA PRO A 142 25.02 -31.49 -20.68
C PRO A 142 24.28 -30.72 -19.57
N LYS A 143 23.59 -29.60 -19.85
CA LYS A 143 22.85 -28.85 -18.80
C LYS A 143 21.48 -28.33 -19.25
N PHE A 144 20.57 -29.24 -19.61
CA PHE A 144 19.18 -28.89 -19.89
C PHE A 144 18.25 -29.22 -18.72
N LYS A 145 17.45 -28.23 -18.30
CA LYS A 145 16.25 -28.46 -17.49
C LYS A 145 15.15 -28.96 -18.42
N TRP A 146 14.89 -30.25 -18.31
CA TRP A 146 13.89 -30.95 -19.08
C TRP A 146 12.48 -30.60 -18.60
N VAL A 147 11.54 -30.38 -19.53
CA VAL A 147 10.09 -30.27 -19.27
C VAL A 147 9.29 -31.16 -20.24
N PRO A 148 8.11 -31.68 -19.87
CA PRO A 148 7.29 -32.47 -20.78
C PRO A 148 6.78 -31.63 -21.97
N LYS A 149 6.86 -32.16 -23.20
CA LYS A 149 6.28 -31.52 -24.38
C LYS A 149 4.73 -31.55 -24.28
N ALA A 150 4.10 -30.39 -24.47
CA ALA A 150 2.64 -30.20 -24.49
C ALA A 150 2.02 -30.70 -25.81
#